data_AF-S8G3V3-F1
#
_entry.id   AF-S8G3V3-F1
#
_cell.length_a   1.000
_cell.length_b   1.000
_cell.length_c   1.000
_cell.angle_alpha   90.00
_cell.angle_beta   90.00
_cell.angle_gamma   90.00
#
_symmetry.space_group_name_H-M   'P 1'
#
loop_
_entity.id
_entity.type
_entity.pdbx_description
1 polymer ?
#
loop_
_entity_poly.entity_id
_entity_poly.type
_entity_poly.pdbx_seq_one_letter_code
_entity_poly.pdbx_strand_id
1 'polypeptide(L)'
;MPMNELKAWDVYARHLMTIGRGYPLWNPQPNKRCNSDRFDPPVQIGDVGYITSGTFIRLFNATEDAHAEIKQAHGVPSNRYVKFEVGERGLENEVPNILTPGALLYSQTIRNVGEEITGQILNTELTATFECTSEQGALLCLKDAAHQQQLQSGRRLKQYIKDNINDWYAFATSDEVDAPVRRLEDILFVYGCMRTTRWAVASFIEGGVSAKFSLNGGYGSANAGIAAFAK
;
A
#
# COMPACT_ATOMS: atom_id res chain seq x y z
N MET A 1 12.91 -27.22 13.24
CA MET A 1 12.13 -26.38 12.29
C MET A 1 12.54 -24.95 12.56
N PRO A 2 13.11 -24.18 11.62
CA PRO A 2 13.37 -22.77 11.90
C PRO A 2 12.01 -22.08 12.09
N MET A 3 11.89 -21.29 13.16
CA MET A 3 10.73 -20.43 13.40
C MET A 3 10.55 -19.56 12.17
N ASN A 4 9.40 -19.66 11.50
CA ASN A 4 9.09 -18.82 10.36
C ASN A 4 8.96 -17.39 10.90
N GLU A 5 10.03 -16.60 10.80
CA GLU A 5 10.12 -15.26 11.35
C GLU A 5 9.02 -14.40 10.71
N LEU A 6 7.95 -14.15 11.47
CA LEU A 6 6.82 -13.36 11.01
C LEU A 6 7.27 -11.93 10.72
N LYS A 7 7.03 -11.46 9.50
CA LYS A 7 7.42 -10.11 9.10
C LYS A 7 6.30 -9.11 9.41
N ALA A 8 6.70 -7.92 9.83
CA ALA A 8 5.78 -6.84 10.22
C ALA A 8 4.76 -6.52 9.12
N TRP A 9 5.23 -6.40 7.88
CA TRP A 9 4.36 -6.13 6.74
C TRP A 9 3.36 -7.25 6.44
N ASP A 10 3.70 -8.51 6.70
CA ASP A 10 2.79 -9.65 6.48
C ASP A 10 1.67 -9.64 7.52
N VAL A 11 2.01 -9.37 8.79
CA VAL A 11 1.02 -9.20 9.86
C VAL A 11 0.14 -7.99 9.57
N TYR A 12 0.75 -6.86 9.24
CA TYR A 12 0.06 -5.62 8.88
C TYR A 12 -0.97 -5.86 7.78
N ALA A 13 -0.55 -6.48 6.67
CA ALA A 13 -1.43 -6.72 5.55
C ALA A 13 -2.56 -7.68 5.88
N ARG A 14 -2.23 -8.81 6.50
CA ARG A 14 -3.22 -9.83 6.89
C ARG A 14 -4.33 -9.25 7.77
N HIS A 15 -3.97 -8.40 8.73
CA HIS A 15 -4.90 -7.84 9.70
C HIS A 15 -5.74 -6.70 9.13
N LEU A 16 -5.15 -5.76 8.38
CA LEU A 16 -5.90 -4.63 7.81
C LEU A 16 -6.68 -4.97 6.53
N MET A 17 -6.33 -6.04 5.81
CA MET A 17 -7.15 -6.51 4.68
C MET A 17 -8.60 -6.79 5.09
N THR A 18 -8.84 -7.20 6.33
CA THR A 18 -10.19 -7.47 6.86
C THR A 18 -11.11 -6.24 6.89
N ILE A 19 -10.54 -5.03 6.81
CA ILE A 19 -11.29 -3.76 6.75
C ILE A 19 -11.95 -3.55 5.38
N GLY A 20 -11.50 -4.26 4.34
CA GLY A 20 -12.14 -4.24 3.01
C GLY A 20 -11.85 -2.98 2.18
N ARG A 21 -10.69 -2.33 2.39
CA ARG A 21 -10.28 -1.10 1.68
C ARG A 21 -9.16 -1.31 0.65
N GLY A 22 -9.01 -2.54 0.16
CA GLY A 22 -7.92 -2.94 -0.75
C GLY A 22 -6.73 -3.54 0.00
N TYR A 23 -5.60 -3.69 -0.70
CA TYR A 23 -4.37 -4.21 -0.10
C TYR A 23 -3.61 -3.09 0.62
N PRO A 24 -3.39 -3.18 1.95
CA PRO A 24 -2.69 -2.16 2.71
C PRO A 24 -1.16 -2.30 2.53
N LEU A 25 -0.49 -1.20 2.21
CA LEU A 25 0.97 -1.17 2.06
C LEU A 25 1.63 -0.79 3.39
N TRP A 26 2.65 -1.53 3.80
CA TRP A 26 3.48 -1.20 4.97
C TRP A 26 4.34 0.04 4.69
N ASN A 27 4.88 0.10 3.48
CA ASN A 27 5.60 1.26 3.00
C ASN A 27 4.95 1.75 1.70
N PRO A 28 3.95 2.64 1.80
CA PRO A 28 3.26 3.27 0.67
C PRO A 28 4.08 4.40 0.01
N GLN A 29 5.26 4.76 0.55
CA GLN A 29 6.10 5.80 -0.04
C GLN A 29 6.56 5.37 -1.44
N PRO A 30 6.56 6.28 -2.44
CA PRO A 30 7.08 5.94 -3.76
C PRO A 30 8.56 5.53 -3.68
N ASN A 31 8.96 4.56 -4.49
CA ASN A 31 10.34 4.06 -4.49
C ASN A 31 11.30 5.14 -4.98
N LYS A 32 12.46 5.26 -4.33
CA LYS A 32 13.58 6.02 -4.92
C LYS A 32 14.19 5.16 -6.02
N ARG A 33 14.34 5.71 -7.22
CA ARG A 33 15.00 4.99 -8.31
C ARG A 33 16.48 4.81 -8.00
N CYS A 34 17.00 3.62 -8.26
CA CYS A 34 18.44 3.39 -8.21
C CYS A 34 19.13 4.36 -9.16
N ASN A 35 20.17 5.06 -8.69
CA ASN A 35 20.96 6.03 -9.46
C ASN A 35 20.20 7.30 -9.94
N SER A 36 19.10 7.67 -9.27
CA SER A 36 18.43 8.95 -9.53
C SER A 36 18.00 9.62 -8.22
N ASP A 37 18.04 10.95 -8.20
CA ASP A 37 17.38 11.74 -7.16
C ASP A 37 15.86 11.82 -7.34
N ARG A 38 15.33 11.18 -8.39
CA ARG A 38 13.89 11.12 -8.66
C ARG A 38 13.26 9.92 -7.95
N PHE A 39 12.14 10.21 -7.30
CA PHE A 39 11.20 9.20 -6.84
C PHE A 39 10.34 8.75 -8.02
N ASP A 40 9.93 7.48 -7.99
CA ASP A 40 8.84 7.02 -8.82
C ASP A 40 7.56 7.82 -8.53
N PRO A 41 6.66 7.95 -9.50
CA PRO A 41 5.30 8.39 -9.21
C PRO A 41 4.67 7.47 -8.16
N PRO A 42 3.82 8.00 -7.26
CA PRO A 42 3.01 7.19 -6.37
C PRO A 42 2.25 6.11 -7.14
N VAL A 43 1.83 5.05 -6.44
CA VAL A 43 1.01 3.98 -7.04
C VAL A 43 -0.21 4.60 -7.73
N GLN A 44 -0.45 4.20 -8.97
CA GLN A 44 -1.43 4.74 -9.90
C GLN A 44 -2.30 3.66 -10.50
N ILE A 45 -3.52 4.04 -10.87
CA ILE A 45 -4.38 3.19 -11.66
C ILE A 45 -3.64 2.78 -12.94
N GLY A 46 -3.76 1.52 -13.31
CA GLY A 46 -3.08 0.94 -14.47
C GLY A 46 -1.70 0.38 -14.16
N ASP A 47 -1.14 0.64 -12.98
CA ASP A 47 0.15 0.05 -12.64
C ASP A 47 0.06 -1.48 -12.62
N VAL A 48 1.02 -2.11 -13.29
CA VAL A 48 1.28 -3.54 -13.19
C VAL A 48 2.56 -3.71 -12.40
N GLY A 49 2.53 -4.57 -11.40
CA GLY A 49 3.64 -4.71 -10.47
C GLY A 49 3.48 -5.87 -9.52
N TYR A 50 4.29 -5.88 -8.47
CA TYR A 50 4.27 -6.90 -7.43
C TYR A 50 4.55 -6.24 -6.07
N ILE A 51 4.29 -6.98 -4.99
CA ILE A 51 4.58 -6.50 -3.63
C ILE A 51 5.76 -7.28 -3.08
N THR A 52 6.75 -6.55 -2.57
CA THR A 52 7.87 -7.13 -1.85
C THR A 52 8.15 -6.30 -0.60
N SER A 53 8.39 -6.95 0.53
CA SER A 53 8.65 -6.30 1.82
C SER A 53 7.63 -5.22 2.20
N GLY A 54 6.35 -5.43 1.84
CA GLY A 54 5.26 -4.49 2.13
C GLY A 54 5.23 -3.22 1.28
N THR A 55 6.02 -3.16 0.20
CA THR A 55 6.05 -2.07 -0.79
C THR A 55 5.59 -2.59 -2.15
N PHE A 56 4.81 -1.77 -2.87
CA PHE A 56 4.47 -2.04 -4.26
C PHE A 56 5.61 -1.58 -5.18
N ILE A 57 6.06 -2.48 -6.06
CA ILE A 57 7.07 -2.21 -7.09
C ILE A 57 6.37 -2.22 -8.44
N ARG A 58 6.37 -1.07 -9.12
CA ARG A 58 5.83 -0.91 -10.47
C ARG A 58 6.81 -1.52 -11.47
N LEU A 59 6.30 -2.41 -12.32
CA LEU A 59 7.01 -2.86 -13.51
C LEU A 59 6.78 -1.87 -14.66
N PHE A 60 5.51 -1.58 -14.94
CA PHE A 60 5.08 -0.68 -16.00
C PHE A 60 3.65 -0.17 -15.70
N ASN A 61 3.12 0.77 -16.49
CA ASN A 61 1.71 1.17 -16.39
C ASN A 61 0.96 0.81 -17.67
N ALA A 62 -0.06 -0.03 -17.54
CA ALA A 62 -0.87 -0.56 -18.63
C ALA A 62 -1.86 0.45 -19.26
N THR A 63 -2.07 1.60 -18.62
CA THR A 63 -2.92 2.69 -19.16
C THR A 63 -2.12 3.76 -19.91
N GLU A 64 -0.80 3.61 -19.95
CA GLU A 64 0.12 4.55 -20.59
C GLU A 64 0.57 4.05 -21.95
N ASP A 65 1.10 4.95 -22.76
CA ASP A 65 1.71 4.54 -24.02
C ASP A 65 3.04 3.80 -23.76
N ALA A 66 3.42 2.91 -24.67
CA ALA A 66 4.61 2.05 -24.53
C ALA A 66 5.92 2.84 -24.36
N HIS A 67 5.93 4.08 -24.84
CA HIS A 67 7.10 4.97 -24.80
C HIS A 67 6.98 6.07 -23.73
N ALA A 68 6.00 5.99 -22.84
CA ALA A 68 5.82 6.98 -21.78
C ALA A 68 7.03 6.96 -20.83
N GLU A 69 7.69 8.11 -20.70
CA GLU A 69 8.81 8.27 -19.79
C GLU A 69 8.38 8.03 -18.35
N ILE A 70 9.32 7.59 -17.51
CA ILE A 70 9.13 7.30 -16.08
C ILE A 70 8.26 6.05 -15.83
N LYS A 71 7.03 5.97 -16.34
CA LYS A 71 6.11 4.86 -16.01
C LYS A 71 6.45 3.55 -16.70
N GLN A 72 7.19 3.60 -17.81
CA GLN A 72 7.72 2.44 -18.52
C GLN A 72 9.24 2.29 -18.33
N ALA A 73 9.77 2.58 -17.12
CA ALA A 73 11.22 2.60 -16.88
C ALA A 73 11.91 1.24 -17.14
N HIS A 74 11.19 0.13 -16.94
CA HIS A 74 11.66 -1.22 -17.27
C HIS A 74 11.28 -1.66 -18.69
N GLY A 75 10.64 -0.78 -19.46
CA GLY A 75 9.97 -1.10 -20.71
C GLY A 75 8.55 -1.64 -20.48
N VAL A 76 8.02 -2.30 -21.52
CA VAL A 76 6.73 -2.99 -21.51
C VAL A 76 6.90 -4.38 -22.13
N PRO A 77 5.97 -5.33 -21.88
CA PRO A 77 6.00 -6.64 -22.54
C PRO A 77 6.12 -6.51 -24.06
N SER A 78 7.22 -7.03 -24.62
CA SER A 78 7.82 -6.52 -25.86
C SER A 78 7.01 -6.76 -27.15
N ASN A 79 6.25 -7.85 -27.27
CA ASN A 79 5.62 -8.23 -28.54
C ASN A 79 4.08 -8.04 -28.61
N ARG A 80 3.41 -7.77 -27.49
CA ARG A 80 1.94 -7.69 -27.42
C ARG A 80 1.41 -6.63 -26.48
N TYR A 81 2.19 -5.59 -26.18
CA TYR A 81 1.68 -4.49 -25.36
C TYR A 81 0.44 -3.86 -26.00
N VAL A 82 -0.70 -4.02 -25.34
CA VAL A 82 -1.95 -3.35 -25.68
C VAL A 82 -2.31 -2.46 -24.50
N LYS A 83 -2.36 -1.15 -24.73
CA LYS A 83 -2.79 -0.18 -23.73
C LYS A 83 -4.25 -0.44 -23.33
N PHE A 84 -4.52 -0.40 -22.02
CA PHE A 84 -5.86 -0.40 -21.49
C PHE A 84 -6.49 0.99 -21.63
N GLU A 85 -7.38 1.14 -22.61
CA GLU A 85 -8.10 2.41 -22.80
C GLU A 85 -9.16 2.61 -21.70
N VAL A 86 -8.85 3.49 -20.75
CA VAL A 86 -9.80 3.97 -19.74
C VAL A 86 -10.81 4.89 -20.45
N GLY A 87 -11.96 4.34 -20.85
CA GLY A 87 -12.91 5.06 -21.71
C GLY A 87 -13.41 6.39 -21.12
N GLU A 88 -13.65 7.39 -21.98
CA GLU A 88 -13.94 8.81 -21.67
C GLU A 88 -15.08 9.09 -20.67
N ARG A 89 -15.98 8.13 -20.41
CA ARG A 89 -17.19 8.35 -19.59
C ARG A 89 -17.36 7.41 -18.40
N GLY A 90 -16.47 6.44 -18.19
CA GLY A 90 -16.96 5.17 -17.64
C GLY A 90 -16.39 4.63 -16.33
N LEU A 91 -15.16 4.97 -15.95
CA LEU A 91 -14.44 4.02 -15.09
C LEU A 91 -13.82 4.63 -13.84
N GLU A 92 -13.31 5.86 -13.85
CA GLU A 92 -12.63 6.43 -12.68
C GLU A 92 -13.60 7.15 -11.75
N ASN A 93 -13.90 6.53 -10.61
CA ASN A 93 -14.55 7.20 -9.49
C ASN A 93 -13.46 7.81 -8.61
N GLU A 94 -13.45 9.15 -8.52
CA GLU A 94 -12.67 9.87 -7.51
C GLU A 94 -13.57 10.27 -6.34
N VAL A 95 -13.18 9.84 -5.14
CA VAL A 95 -13.86 10.20 -3.90
C VAL A 95 -12.87 10.93 -3.01
N PRO A 96 -12.90 12.28 -2.97
CA PRO A 96 -12.03 13.04 -2.10
C PRO A 96 -12.45 12.83 -0.64
N ASN A 97 -11.46 12.84 0.27
CA ASN A 97 -11.68 12.77 1.71
C ASN A 97 -12.54 11.57 2.16
N ILE A 98 -12.38 10.42 1.50
CA ILE A 98 -13.07 9.17 1.89
C ILE A 98 -12.73 8.77 3.33
N LEU A 99 -11.55 9.16 3.81
CA LEU A 99 -11.18 9.16 5.22
C LEU A 99 -10.80 10.58 5.62
N THR A 100 -11.30 11.03 6.77
CA THR A 100 -11.01 12.36 7.31
C THR A 100 -9.61 12.42 7.93
N PRO A 101 -9.01 13.61 8.04
CA PRO A 101 -7.81 13.80 8.86
C PRO A 101 -8.02 13.24 10.27
N GLY A 102 -7.01 12.56 10.83
CA GLY A 102 -7.10 11.88 12.12
C GLY A 102 -7.74 10.49 12.07
N ALA A 103 -8.12 9.98 10.89
CA ALA A 103 -8.71 8.65 10.79
C ALA A 103 -7.76 7.55 11.29
N LEU A 104 -8.34 6.60 12.04
CA LEU A 104 -7.65 5.44 12.61
C LEU A 104 -8.30 4.18 12.04
N LEU A 105 -7.49 3.33 11.41
CA LEU A 105 -7.90 2.02 10.91
C LEU A 105 -7.08 0.97 11.63
N TYR A 106 -7.73 0.00 12.28
CA TYR A 106 -7.03 -1.02 13.06
C TYR A 106 -7.80 -2.34 13.06
N SER A 107 -7.09 -3.44 13.30
CA SER A 107 -7.71 -4.76 13.41
C SER A 107 -8.59 -4.87 14.65
N GLN A 108 -9.51 -5.83 14.66
CA GLN A 108 -10.40 -6.10 15.80
C GLN A 108 -9.66 -6.44 17.10
N THR A 109 -8.38 -6.82 17.00
CA THR A 109 -7.48 -7.11 18.12
C THR A 109 -6.86 -5.87 18.76
N ILE A 110 -7.08 -4.68 18.18
CA ILE A 110 -6.54 -3.43 18.71
C ILE A 110 -7.62 -2.65 19.43
N ARG A 111 -7.31 -2.17 20.63
CA ARG A 111 -8.12 -1.23 21.41
C ARG A 111 -7.40 0.11 21.50
N ASN A 112 -8.14 1.20 21.31
CA ASN A 112 -7.65 2.52 21.70
C ASN A 112 -7.89 2.68 23.21
N VAL A 113 -6.82 2.86 23.97
CA VAL A 113 -6.84 2.92 25.44
C VAL A 113 -6.34 4.27 25.97
N GLY A 114 -6.11 5.25 25.09
CA GLY A 114 -5.82 6.61 25.50
C GLY A 114 -7.02 7.24 26.21
N GLU A 115 -6.76 8.12 27.19
CA GLU A 115 -7.75 9.08 27.66
C GLU A 115 -8.37 9.80 26.45
N GLU A 116 -9.65 10.14 26.57
CA GLU A 116 -10.46 10.80 25.56
C GLU A 116 -9.62 11.68 24.64
N ILE A 117 -9.85 11.56 23.33
CA ILE A 117 -9.47 12.56 22.34
C ILE A 117 -10.21 13.85 22.76
N THR A 118 -9.71 14.52 23.80
CA THR A 118 -10.19 15.79 24.30
C THR A 118 -9.93 16.71 23.14
N GLY A 119 -11.04 17.08 22.51
CA GLY A 119 -11.06 17.71 21.23
C GLY A 119 -10.08 18.86 21.20
N GLN A 120 -9.15 18.78 20.25
CA GLN A 120 -8.87 19.83 19.31
C GLN A 120 -7.88 19.27 18.29
N ILE A 121 -8.36 19.09 17.06
CA ILE A 121 -7.56 19.01 15.84
C ILE A 121 -6.99 20.42 15.59
N LEU A 122 -6.31 21.00 16.60
CA LEU A 122 -5.57 22.24 16.51
C LEU A 122 -4.14 21.96 16.93
N ASN A 123 -3.34 21.75 15.89
CA ASN A 123 -1.91 22.02 15.82
C ASN A 123 -0.99 20.85 16.20
N THR A 124 -0.45 20.27 15.12
CA THR A 124 0.85 19.62 14.95
C THR A 124 1.10 18.19 15.41
N GLU A 125 0.33 17.60 16.34
CA GLU A 125 0.66 16.27 16.90
C GLU A 125 -0.57 15.35 17.04
N LEU A 126 -0.54 14.19 16.39
CA LEU A 126 -1.52 13.11 16.62
C LEU A 126 -0.88 12.09 17.57
N THR A 127 -1.28 12.08 18.83
CA THR A 127 -0.83 11.08 19.81
C THR A 127 -1.98 10.17 20.18
N ALA A 128 -1.81 8.86 20.02
CA ALA A 128 -2.80 7.86 20.37
C ALA A 128 -2.12 6.62 20.97
N THR A 129 -2.72 6.05 22.01
CA THR A 129 -2.19 4.85 22.68
C THR A 129 -3.09 3.68 22.37
N PHE A 130 -2.49 2.59 21.90
CA PHE A 130 -3.21 1.39 21.53
C PHE A 130 -2.71 0.19 22.31
N GLU A 131 -3.63 -0.71 22.62
CA GLU A 131 -3.38 -1.99 23.26
C GLU A 131 -3.76 -3.10 22.28
N CYS A 132 -2.93 -4.13 22.15
CA CYS A 132 -3.27 -5.31 21.37
C CYS A 132 -3.73 -6.40 22.32
N THR A 133 -4.98 -6.84 22.16
CA THR A 133 -5.61 -7.87 22.99
C THR A 133 -5.33 -9.29 22.53
N SER A 134 -4.48 -9.44 21.52
CA SER A 134 -4.09 -10.72 20.91
C SER A 134 -2.59 -10.74 20.63
N GLU A 135 -2.08 -11.88 20.17
CA GLU A 135 -0.67 -12.01 19.78
C GLU A 135 -0.31 -11.13 18.60
N GLN A 136 -1.29 -10.83 17.74
CA GLN A 136 -1.11 -10.04 16.53
C GLN A 136 -2.20 -8.98 16.35
N GLY A 137 -1.79 -7.87 15.75
CA GLY A 137 -2.68 -6.80 15.36
C GLY A 137 -1.98 -5.80 14.47
N ALA A 138 -2.76 -4.92 13.85
CA ALA A 138 -2.23 -3.90 12.97
C ALA A 138 -3.06 -2.63 13.06
N LEU A 139 -2.42 -1.50 12.82
CA LEU A 139 -3.08 -0.21 12.76
C LEU A 139 -2.41 0.74 11.77
N LEU A 140 -3.23 1.64 11.24
CA LEU A 140 -2.90 2.72 10.34
C LEU A 140 -3.52 4.01 10.90
N CYS A 141 -2.67 5.00 11.14
CA CYS A 141 -3.06 6.34 11.57
C CYS A 141 -2.85 7.31 10.42
N LEU A 142 -3.89 8.08 10.09
CA LEU A 142 -3.84 9.10 9.06
C LEU A 142 -3.87 10.48 9.69
N LYS A 143 -2.86 11.29 9.41
CA LYS A 143 -2.84 12.69 9.85
C LYS A 143 -3.54 13.60 8.84
N ASP A 144 -3.41 13.28 7.56
CA ASP A 144 -4.13 13.95 6.49
C ASP A 144 -5.35 13.15 6.03
N ALA A 145 -6.22 13.79 5.26
CA ALA A 145 -7.29 13.09 4.60
C ALA A 145 -6.75 12.03 3.63
N ALA A 146 -7.57 11.02 3.35
CA ALA A 146 -7.31 10.07 2.27
C ALA A 146 -8.27 10.30 1.12
N HIS A 147 -7.75 10.19 -0.10
CA HIS A 147 -8.49 10.32 -1.35
C HIS A 147 -8.48 8.97 -2.06
N GLN A 148 -9.62 8.54 -2.59
CA GLN A 148 -9.73 7.29 -3.33
C GLN A 148 -9.94 7.58 -4.80
N GLN A 149 -9.21 6.86 -5.65
CA GLN A 149 -9.45 6.77 -7.08
C GLN A 149 -9.62 5.30 -7.45
N GLN A 150 -10.64 4.96 -8.24
CA GLN A 150 -10.91 3.56 -8.56
C GLN A 150 -11.59 3.40 -9.93
N LEU A 151 -11.10 2.44 -10.71
CA LEU A 151 -11.77 1.89 -11.89
C LEU A 151 -12.94 0.99 -11.48
N GLN A 152 -14.06 1.12 -12.20
CA GLN A 152 -15.13 0.13 -12.14
C GLN A 152 -14.59 -1.26 -12.54
N SER A 153 -14.71 -2.24 -11.64
CA SER A 153 -14.20 -3.61 -11.83
C SER A 153 -15.12 -4.45 -12.73
N GLY A 154 -15.40 -3.95 -13.93
CA GLY A 154 -16.29 -4.54 -14.91
C GLY A 154 -15.65 -5.67 -15.74
N ARG A 155 -16.46 -6.30 -16.60
CA ARG A 155 -16.04 -7.42 -17.48
C ARG A 155 -14.81 -7.07 -18.33
N ARG A 156 -14.76 -5.84 -18.87
CA ARG A 156 -13.68 -5.38 -19.75
C ARG A 156 -12.31 -5.39 -19.06
N LEU A 157 -12.25 -4.89 -17.83
CA LEU A 157 -11.00 -4.89 -17.06
C LEU A 157 -10.56 -6.31 -16.72
N LYS A 158 -11.49 -7.15 -16.24
CA LYS A 158 -11.20 -8.55 -15.90
C LYS A 158 -10.69 -9.32 -17.12
N GLN A 159 -11.31 -9.12 -18.29
CA GLN A 159 -10.89 -9.74 -19.54
C GLN A 159 -9.49 -9.25 -19.95
N TYR A 160 -9.26 -7.93 -19.89
CA TYR A 160 -7.96 -7.36 -20.18
C TYR A 160 -6.85 -7.95 -19.31
N ILE A 161 -7.04 -8.02 -17.98
CA ILE A 161 -6.07 -8.65 -17.07
C ILE A 161 -5.85 -10.11 -17.46
N LYS A 162 -6.92 -10.88 -17.68
CA LYS A 162 -6.84 -12.30 -18.05
C LYS A 162 -6.05 -12.54 -19.34
N ASP A 163 -6.23 -11.69 -20.34
CA ASP A 163 -5.59 -11.83 -21.65
C ASP A 163 -4.09 -11.50 -21.61
N ASN A 164 -3.65 -10.68 -20.64
CA ASN A 164 -2.28 -10.17 -20.60
C ASN A 164 -1.44 -10.72 -19.42
N ILE A 165 -2.05 -11.31 -18.38
CA ILE A 165 -1.34 -11.69 -17.14
C ILE A 165 -0.16 -12.65 -17.38
N ASN A 166 -0.24 -13.54 -18.38
CA ASN A 166 0.87 -14.42 -18.73
C ASN A 166 2.04 -13.66 -19.35
N ASP A 167 1.76 -12.69 -20.21
CA ASP A 167 2.79 -11.85 -20.84
C ASP A 167 3.43 -10.92 -19.80
N TRP A 168 2.65 -10.43 -18.83
CA TRP A 168 3.17 -9.64 -17.71
C TRP A 168 4.08 -10.45 -16.80
N TYR A 169 3.70 -11.69 -16.51
CA TYR A 169 4.53 -12.61 -15.73
C TYR A 169 5.84 -12.92 -16.48
N ALA A 170 5.76 -13.27 -17.77
CA ALA A 170 6.95 -13.55 -18.59
C ALA A 170 7.89 -12.35 -18.69
N PHE A 171 7.34 -11.14 -18.81
CA PHE A 171 8.10 -9.89 -18.77
C PHE A 171 8.76 -9.67 -17.40
N ALA A 172 8.02 -9.87 -16.31
CA ALA A 172 8.55 -9.70 -14.95
C ALA A 172 9.72 -10.66 -14.66
N THR A 173 9.67 -11.89 -15.18
CA THR A 173 10.70 -12.92 -14.98
C THR A 173 11.78 -12.94 -16.07
N SER A 174 11.81 -11.96 -16.98
CA SER A 174 12.83 -11.92 -18.03
C SER A 174 14.19 -11.51 -17.45
N ASP A 175 15.28 -11.85 -18.14
CA ASP A 175 16.65 -11.52 -17.70
C ASP A 175 16.87 -10.00 -17.58
N GLU A 176 16.11 -9.19 -18.32
CA GLU A 176 16.20 -7.72 -18.27
C GLU A 176 15.53 -7.12 -17.03
N VAL A 177 14.45 -7.74 -16.54
CA VAL A 177 13.65 -7.21 -15.42
C VAL A 177 14.00 -7.90 -14.10
N ASP A 178 14.18 -9.23 -14.13
CA ASP A 178 14.57 -10.09 -13.00
C ASP A 178 13.77 -9.80 -11.70
N ALA A 179 12.46 -9.63 -11.83
CA ALA A 179 11.60 -9.42 -10.67
C ALA A 179 11.49 -10.71 -9.84
N PRO A 180 11.53 -10.64 -8.50
CA PRO A 180 11.47 -11.81 -7.62
C PRO A 180 10.04 -12.39 -7.47
N VAL A 181 9.27 -12.42 -8.55
CA VAL A 181 7.94 -13.03 -8.62
C VAL A 181 8.07 -14.53 -8.87
N ARG A 182 7.25 -15.35 -8.20
CA ARG A 182 7.36 -16.83 -8.28
C ARG A 182 6.15 -17.47 -8.94
N ARG A 183 5.02 -16.77 -8.94
CA ARG A 183 3.75 -17.25 -9.49
C ARG A 183 3.00 -16.12 -10.17
N LEU A 184 2.06 -16.49 -11.03
CA LEU A 184 1.17 -15.54 -11.70
C LEU A 184 0.41 -14.66 -10.72
N GLU A 185 0.00 -15.19 -9.56
CA GLU A 185 -0.79 -14.47 -8.56
C GLU A 185 0.01 -13.38 -7.83
N ASP A 186 1.35 -13.39 -7.97
CA ASP A 186 2.20 -12.34 -7.41
C ASP A 186 2.18 -11.06 -8.28
N ILE A 187 1.68 -11.16 -9.52
CA ILE A 187 1.47 -10.02 -10.42
C ILE A 187 0.13 -9.36 -10.12
N LEU A 188 0.18 -8.06 -9.87
CA LEU A 188 -0.93 -7.23 -9.49
C LEU A 188 -1.20 -6.17 -10.54
N PHE A 189 -2.47 -5.95 -10.85
CA PHE A 189 -2.96 -4.79 -11.58
C PHE A 189 -3.66 -3.84 -10.61
N VAL A 190 -3.21 -2.59 -10.55
CA VAL A 190 -3.81 -1.56 -9.72
C VAL A 190 -5.03 -0.98 -10.44
N TYR A 191 -6.21 -1.43 -10.04
CA TYR A 191 -7.48 -0.86 -10.53
C TYR A 191 -8.03 0.24 -9.63
N GLY A 192 -7.46 0.45 -8.44
CA GLY A 192 -7.85 1.52 -7.54
C GLY A 192 -6.80 1.71 -6.46
N CYS A 193 -6.76 2.92 -5.92
CA CYS A 193 -5.80 3.29 -4.89
C CYS A 193 -6.42 4.32 -3.93
N MET A 194 -5.95 4.27 -2.70
CA MET A 194 -6.24 5.27 -1.69
C MET A 194 -4.93 5.95 -1.30
N ARG A 195 -4.90 7.27 -1.36
CA ARG A 195 -3.68 8.05 -1.14
C ARG A 195 -3.90 9.07 -0.04
N THR A 196 -2.86 9.26 0.74
CA THR A 196 -2.75 10.29 1.77
C THR A 196 -1.31 10.79 1.76
N THR A 197 -1.08 11.97 2.31
CA THR A 197 0.26 12.51 2.45
C THR A 197 0.89 12.01 3.75
N ARG A 198 0.29 12.27 4.92
CA ARG A 198 0.87 11.90 6.23
C ARG A 198 0.17 10.69 6.87
N TRP A 199 0.96 9.66 7.14
CA TRP A 199 0.51 8.38 7.72
C TRP A 199 1.54 7.81 8.71
N ALA A 200 1.09 6.93 9.60
CA ALA A 200 1.94 6.00 10.34
C ALA A 200 1.30 4.61 10.36
N VAL A 201 2.13 3.57 10.23
CA VAL A 201 1.70 2.16 10.33
C VAL A 201 2.37 1.47 11.50
N ALA A 202 1.70 0.45 12.03
CA ALA A 202 2.30 -0.50 12.93
C ALA A 202 1.65 -1.87 12.90
N SER A 203 2.42 -2.86 13.34
CA SER A 203 1.98 -4.24 13.56
C SER A 203 2.54 -4.78 14.86
N PHE A 204 1.73 -5.55 15.57
CA PHE A 204 2.10 -6.37 16.72
C PHE A 204 2.29 -7.80 16.22
N ILE A 205 3.44 -8.42 16.48
CA ILE A 205 3.81 -9.72 15.87
C ILE A 205 3.79 -10.86 16.90
N GLU A 206 4.28 -10.61 18.12
CA GLU A 206 4.38 -11.61 19.20
C GLU A 206 4.02 -11.00 20.56
N GLY A 207 2.79 -11.20 21.02
CA GLY A 207 2.36 -10.93 22.41
C GLY A 207 2.52 -9.48 22.89
N GLY A 208 2.70 -8.53 21.96
CA GLY A 208 2.90 -7.13 22.30
C GLY A 208 1.67 -6.57 22.99
N VAL A 209 1.80 -6.20 24.27
CA VAL A 209 0.66 -5.80 25.10
C VAL A 209 0.17 -4.40 24.72
N SER A 210 1.07 -3.43 24.48
CA SER A 210 0.68 -2.06 24.13
C SER A 210 1.72 -1.33 23.28
N ALA A 211 1.27 -0.34 22.50
CA ALA A 211 2.11 0.58 21.74
C ALA A 211 1.52 1.99 21.75
N LYS A 212 2.37 2.99 21.99
CA LYS A 212 2.02 4.41 21.89
C LYS A 212 2.54 4.96 20.57
N PHE A 213 1.69 5.69 19.84
CA PHE A 213 2.06 6.40 18.62
C PHE A 213 1.96 7.89 18.84
N SER A 214 2.99 8.60 18.38
CA SER A 214 3.01 10.07 18.28
C SER A 214 3.47 10.45 16.88
N LEU A 215 2.61 11.17 16.14
CA LEU A 215 2.81 11.57 14.75
C LEU A 215 3.19 13.06 14.68
N ASN A 216 4.48 13.32 14.92
CA ASN A 216 5.07 14.66 14.94
C ASN A 216 5.80 14.94 13.64
N GLY A 217 5.28 15.89 12.86
CA GLY A 217 6.01 16.52 11.74
C GLY A 217 6.63 15.62 10.65
N GLY A 218 6.50 14.30 10.70
CA GLY A 218 7.22 13.35 9.84
C GLY A 218 6.44 12.07 9.51
N TYR A 219 6.96 11.32 8.54
CA TYR A 219 6.41 10.08 7.97
C TYR A 219 7.27 8.88 8.40
N GLY A 220 6.70 7.71 8.70
CA GLY A 220 7.52 6.54 9.06
C GLY A 220 6.75 5.25 9.33
N SER A 221 7.47 4.13 9.26
CA SER A 221 7.01 2.79 9.69
C SER A 221 7.74 2.39 10.96
N ALA A 222 7.05 1.75 11.91
CA ALA A 222 7.64 1.31 13.16
C ALA A 222 7.25 -0.15 13.47
N ASN A 223 8.23 -0.97 13.82
CA ASN A 223 7.99 -2.32 14.37
C ASN A 223 7.74 -2.18 15.87
N ALA A 224 6.55 -2.53 16.34
CA ALA A 224 6.24 -2.52 17.77
C ALA A 224 6.57 -3.90 18.39
N GLY A 225 7.80 -4.04 18.90
CA GLY A 225 8.19 -5.06 19.86
C GLY A 225 8.65 -4.36 21.15
N ILE A 226 8.06 -4.74 22.29
CA ILE A 226 8.22 -4.14 23.65
C ILE A 226 8.72 -2.69 23.62
N ALA A 227 7.81 -1.74 23.42
CA ALA A 227 8.11 -0.33 23.62
C ALA A 227 7.87 0.04 25.10
N ALA A 228 8.87 -0.24 25.95
CA ALA A 228 9.04 0.50 27.19
C ALA A 228 9.65 1.87 26.85
N PHE A 229 9.00 2.93 27.31
CA PHE A 229 9.38 4.33 27.10
C PHE A 229 10.81 4.64 27.55
N ALA A 230 11.48 5.56 26.86
CA ALA A 230 12.56 6.34 27.45
C ALA A 230 12.52 7.79 26.95
N LYS A 231 12.24 8.67 27.93
CA LYS A 231 12.29 10.14 28.03
C LYS A 231 12.41 11.00 26.77
#